data_AF-A0A2U1JL24-F1
#
_entry.id   AF-A0A2U1JL24-F1
#
_cell.length_a   1.000
_cell.length_b   1.000
_cell.length_c   1.000
_cell.angle_alpha   90.00
_cell.angle_beta   90.00
_cell.angle_gamma   90.00
#
_symmetry.space_group_name_H-M   'P 1'
#
loop_
_entity.id
_entity.type
_entity.pdbx_description
1 polymer ?
#
loop_
_entity_poly.entity_id
_entity_poly.type
_entity_poly.pdbx_seq_one_letter_code
_entity_poly.pdbx_strand_id
1 'polypeptide(L)'
;MDKIKLLTFAVIGLLLLNLTTLSLLFINPPKGNEQNHKRPQEIIVEKLHFDKKQQEQYGQIIHWHRGRITDLEAQIRETKQDLYTLLQKEAVDETEKNNLITILANYQKEIEATHFKHFEDIKKICRRDQIKDYNTLTMELSKIFSQKQRPPKRD
;
A
#
# COMPACT_ATOMS: atom_id res chain seq x y z
N MET A 1 56.16 28.63 11.62
CA MET A 1 55.75 27.21 11.64
C MET A 1 55.80 26.69 10.22
N ASP A 2 56.54 25.61 9.98
CA ASP A 2 56.78 25.09 8.64
C ASP A 2 55.45 24.74 7.96
N LYS A 3 55.24 25.22 6.73
CA LYS A 3 54.03 24.97 5.92
C LYS A 3 53.70 23.48 5.85
N ILE A 4 54.73 22.63 5.88
CA ILE A 4 54.65 21.18 5.93
C ILE A 4 53.97 20.71 7.23
N LYS A 5 54.34 21.24 8.39
CA LYS A 5 53.74 20.86 9.68
C LYS A 5 52.24 21.23 9.73
N LEU A 6 51.87 22.40 9.20
CA LEU A 6 50.47 22.82 9.11
C LEU A 6 49.67 21.89 8.20
N LEU A 7 50.21 21.53 7.03
CA LEU A 7 49.62 20.55 6.13
C LEU A 7 49.49 19.16 6.79
N THR A 8 50.51 18.71 7.52
CA THR A 8 50.45 17.43 8.25
C THR A 8 49.35 17.43 9.31
N PHE A 9 49.22 18.50 10.11
CA PHE A 9 48.12 18.62 11.08
C PHE A 9 46.74 18.67 10.40
N ALA A 10 46.62 19.36 9.27
CA ALA A 10 45.38 19.41 8.50
C ALA A 10 44.97 18.04 7.95
N VAL A 11 45.93 17.27 7.41
CA VAL A 11 45.68 15.91 6.89
C VAL A 11 45.28 14.96 8.02
N ILE A 12 45.97 15.00 9.17
CA ILE A 12 45.62 14.17 10.33
C ILE A 12 44.22 14.53 10.86
N GLY A 13 43.91 15.82 10.96
CA GLY A 13 42.59 16.29 11.38
C GLY A 13 41.48 15.84 10.42
N LEU A 14 41.72 15.91 9.12
CA LEU A 14 40.78 15.43 8.10
C LEU A 14 40.56 13.92 8.19
N LEU A 15 41.62 13.16 8.46
CA LEU A 15 41.56 11.71 8.57
C LEU A 15 40.76 11.28 9.82
N LEU A 16 40.98 11.94 10.95
CA LEU A 16 40.21 11.72 12.18
C LEU A 16 38.73 12.10 12.02
N LEU A 17 38.44 13.19 11.31
CA LEU A 17 37.06 13.59 10.99
C LEU A 17 36.35 12.49 10.18
N ASN A 18 36.99 11.99 9.13
CA ASN A 18 36.43 10.92 8.30
C ASN A 18 36.24 9.60 9.07
N LEU A 19 37.16 9.24 9.97
CA LEU A 19 37.00 8.05 10.82
C LEU A 19 35.86 8.20 11.83
N THR A 20 35.69 9.42 12.36
CA THR A 20 34.60 9.72 13.31
C THR A 20 33.24 9.66 12.63
N THR A 21 33.11 10.22 11.43
CA THR A 21 31.85 10.16 10.66
C THR A 21 31.52 8.74 10.24
N LEU A 22 32.51 7.93 9.83
CA LEU A 22 32.31 6.50 9.53
C LEU A 22 31.83 5.74 10.77
N SER A 23 32.49 5.96 11.91
CA SER A 23 32.16 5.27 13.16
C SER A 23 30.75 5.60 13.65
N LEU A 24 30.32 6.87 13.54
CA LEU A 24 28.95 7.28 13.87
C LEU A 24 27.90 6.60 12.97
N LEU A 25 28.22 6.37 11.69
CA LEU A 25 27.35 5.70 10.74
C LEU A 25 27.15 4.21 11.06
N PHE A 26 28.17 3.54 11.60
CA PHE A 26 28.10 2.13 11.98
C PHE A 26 27.50 1.90 13.38
N ILE A 27 27.65 2.85 14.31
CA ILE A 27 27.11 2.75 15.67
C ILE A 27 25.62 3.12 15.70
N ASN A 28 25.22 4.10 14.90
CA ASN A 28 23.83 4.45 14.66
C ASN A 28 23.51 4.19 13.18
N PRO A 29 23.33 2.92 12.75
CA PRO A 29 22.68 2.70 11.46
C PRO A 29 21.39 3.52 11.51
N PRO A 30 21.05 4.29 10.45
CA PRO A 30 19.74 4.89 10.40
C PRO A 30 18.79 3.72 10.62
N LYS A 31 18.05 3.76 11.73
CA LYS A 31 16.88 2.91 11.86
C LYS A 31 16.07 3.32 10.65
N GLY A 32 16.17 2.54 9.58
CA GLY A 32 15.17 2.55 8.54
C GLY A 32 13.89 2.51 9.34
N ASN A 33 13.01 3.48 9.09
CA ASN A 33 11.70 3.48 9.68
C ASN A 33 11.00 2.19 9.21
N GLU A 34 11.34 1.06 9.83
CA GLU A 34 10.44 -0.04 10.11
C GLU A 34 9.44 0.54 11.09
N GLN A 35 8.65 1.50 10.59
CA GLN A 35 7.28 1.56 11.03
C GLN A 35 6.81 0.13 10.88
N ASN A 36 6.53 -0.52 12.00
CA ASN A 36 5.78 -1.75 12.08
C ASN A 36 4.46 -1.50 11.33
N HIS A 37 4.51 -1.57 10.00
CA HIS A 37 3.36 -1.52 9.13
C HIS A 37 2.73 -2.90 9.27
N LYS A 38 2.09 -3.10 10.42
CA LYS A 38 1.19 -4.23 10.63
C LYS A 38 0.30 -4.27 9.39
N ARG A 39 0.26 -5.42 8.73
CA ARG A 39 -0.54 -5.56 7.53
C ARG A 39 -1.99 -5.25 7.89
N PRO A 40 -2.81 -4.66 7.00
CA PRO A 40 -4.23 -4.42 7.29
C PRO A 40 -4.96 -5.66 7.82
N GLN A 41 -4.57 -6.85 7.34
CA GLN A 41 -5.02 -8.14 7.86
C GLN A 41 -4.73 -8.35 9.36
N GLU A 42 -3.50 -8.07 9.80
CA GLU A 42 -3.07 -8.23 11.19
C GLU A 42 -3.80 -7.26 12.11
N ILE A 43 -3.99 -6.00 11.66
CA ILE A 43 -4.74 -4.98 12.39
C ILE A 43 -6.18 -5.45 12.65
N ILE A 44 -6.82 -6.06 11.64
CA ILE A 44 -8.20 -6.54 11.77
C ILE A 44 -8.29 -7.74 12.70
N VAL A 45 -7.38 -8.71 12.58
CA VAL A 45 -7.33 -9.89 13.47
C VAL A 45 -7.13 -9.48 14.92
N GLU A 46 -6.23 -8.52 15.16
CA GLU A 46 -5.94 -8.00 16.49
C GLU A 46 -7.11 -7.20 17.08
N LYS A 47 -7.67 -6.26 16.32
CA LYS A 47 -8.77 -5.39 16.79
C LYS A 47 -10.08 -6.14 17.02
N LEU A 48 -10.35 -7.18 16.24
CA LEU A 48 -11.57 -7.97 16.39
C LEU A 48 -11.36 -9.22 17.24
N HIS A 49 -10.15 -9.46 17.75
CA HIS A 49 -9.81 -10.62 18.57
C HIS A 49 -10.25 -11.94 17.93
N PHE A 50 -9.92 -12.12 16.64
CA PHE A 50 -10.34 -13.31 15.90
C PHE A 50 -9.69 -14.58 16.45
N ASP A 51 -10.52 -15.61 16.69
CA ASP A 51 -10.07 -16.95 17.02
C ASP A 51 -9.50 -17.68 15.78
N LYS A 52 -8.94 -18.88 15.98
CA LYS A 52 -8.31 -19.64 14.89
C LYS A 52 -9.26 -19.93 13.72
N LYS A 53 -10.52 -20.26 14.02
CA LYS A 53 -11.54 -20.57 13.00
C LYS A 53 -11.90 -19.31 12.21
N GLN A 54 -12.07 -18.19 12.90
CA GLN A 54 -12.33 -16.89 12.27
C GLN A 54 -11.14 -16.45 11.40
N GLN A 55 -9.90 -16.68 11.83
CA GLN A 55 -8.70 -16.37 11.06
C GLN A 55 -8.62 -17.18 9.75
N GLU A 56 -8.97 -18.46 9.77
CA GLU A 56 -9.05 -19.29 8.57
C GLU A 56 -10.12 -18.78 7.59
N GLN A 57 -11.33 -18.48 8.09
CA GLN A 57 -12.40 -17.90 7.28
C GLN A 57 -12.00 -16.55 6.70
N TYR A 58 -11.35 -15.71 7.51
CA TYR A 58 -10.88 -14.40 7.09
C TYR A 58 -9.80 -14.50 6.00
N GLY A 59 -8.92 -15.50 6.07
CA GLY A 59 -7.95 -15.78 5.01
C GLY A 59 -8.60 -16.02 3.65
N GLN A 60 -9.70 -16.78 3.61
CA GLN A 60 -10.46 -17.01 2.37
C GLN A 60 -11.13 -15.73 1.85
N ILE A 61 -11.71 -14.93 2.75
CA ILE A 61 -12.32 -13.63 2.41
C ILE A 61 -11.27 -12.68 1.80
N ILE A 62 -10.06 -12.63 2.36
CA ILE A 62 -8.95 -11.82 1.83
C ILE A 62 -8.51 -12.33 0.46
N HIS A 63 -8.36 -13.65 0.31
CA HIS A 63 -7.92 -14.24 -0.96
C HIS A 63 -8.90 -13.90 -2.09
N TRP A 64 -10.20 -14.11 -1.87
CA TRP A 64 -11.25 -13.75 -2.83
C TRP A 64 -11.23 -12.24 -3.15
N HIS A 65 -11.18 -11.39 -2.12
CA HIS A 65 -11.19 -9.94 -2.29
C HIS A 65 -10.00 -9.47 -3.11
N ARG A 66 -8.77 -9.91 -2.77
CA ARG A 66 -7.56 -9.53 -3.51
C ARG A 66 -7.63 -9.98 -4.96
N GLY A 67 -8.03 -11.23 -5.21
CA GLY A 67 -8.21 -11.74 -6.57
C GLY A 67 -9.16 -10.86 -7.38
N ARG A 68 -10.35 -10.58 -6.83
CA ARG A 68 -11.36 -9.76 -7.53
C ARG A 68 -10.87 -8.34 -7.81
N ILE A 69 -10.20 -7.70 -6.86
CA ILE A 69 -9.64 -6.35 -7.05
C ILE A 69 -8.53 -6.36 -8.10
N THR A 70 -7.62 -7.34 -8.06
CA THR A 70 -6.55 -7.48 -9.07
C THR A 70 -7.12 -7.68 -10.48
N ASP A 71 -8.17 -8.50 -10.63
CA ASP A 71 -8.83 -8.70 -11.92
C ASP A 71 -9.46 -7.39 -12.42
N LEU A 72 -10.20 -6.67 -11.57
CA LEU A 72 -10.82 -5.39 -11.93
C LEU A 72 -9.77 -4.32 -12.29
N GLU A 73 -8.66 -4.25 -11.56
CA GLU A 73 -7.56 -3.33 -11.88
C GLU A 73 -6.89 -3.67 -13.22
N ALA A 74 -6.78 -4.96 -13.57
CA ALA A 74 -6.30 -5.39 -14.88
C ALA A 74 -7.24 -4.95 -16.01
N GLN A 75 -8.54 -5.18 -15.84
CA GLN A 75 -9.57 -4.74 -16.81
C GLN A 75 -9.56 -3.22 -16.98
N ILE A 76 -9.47 -2.45 -15.90
CA ILE A 76 -9.34 -0.98 -15.96
C ILE A 76 -8.11 -0.55 -16.76
N ARG A 77 -6.97 -1.22 -16.57
CA ARG A 77 -5.73 -0.91 -17.29
C ARG A 77 -5.89 -1.17 -18.79
N GLU A 78 -6.47 -2.31 -19.17
CA GLU A 78 -6.73 -2.69 -20.56
C GLU A 78 -7.71 -1.72 -21.22
N THR A 79 -8.86 -1.44 -20.60
CA THR A 79 -9.83 -0.47 -21.15
C THR A 79 -9.26 0.95 -21.26
N LYS A 80 -8.37 1.36 -20.36
CA LYS A 80 -7.65 2.65 -20.50
C LYS A 80 -6.71 2.65 -21.70
N GLN A 81 -6.02 1.54 -21.96
CA GLN A 81 -5.17 1.41 -23.13
C GLN A 81 -5.99 1.52 -24.41
N ASP A 82 -7.15 0.85 -24.48
CA ASP A 82 -8.07 0.94 -25.62
C ASP A 82 -8.57 2.38 -25.81
N LEU A 83 -8.99 3.03 -24.70
CA LEU A 83 -9.46 4.41 -24.72
C LEU A 83 -8.41 5.38 -25.28
N TYR A 84 -7.15 5.21 -24.90
CA TYR A 84 -6.07 6.08 -25.40
C TYR A 84 -5.61 5.72 -26.81
N THR A 85 -5.83 4.48 -27.25
CA THR A 85 -5.57 4.09 -28.65
C THR A 85 -6.49 4.84 -29.62
N LEU A 86 -7.69 5.25 -29.19
CA LEU A 86 -8.59 6.08 -30.01
C LEU A 86 -7.96 7.42 -30.44
N LEU A 87 -6.99 7.94 -29.69
CA LEU A 87 -6.29 9.19 -30.04
C LEU A 87 -5.38 9.05 -31.27
N GLN A 88 -5.11 7.83 -31.73
CA GLN A 88 -4.31 7.58 -32.93
C GLN A 88 -5.15 7.62 -34.23
N LYS A 89 -6.49 7.63 -34.13
CA LYS A 89 -7.40 7.68 -35.28
C LYS A 89 -7.47 9.10 -35.84
N GLU A 90 -7.61 9.25 -37.17
CA GLU A 90 -7.74 10.56 -37.83
C GLU A 90 -8.96 11.36 -37.33
N ALA A 91 -10.04 10.66 -36.99
CA ALA A 91 -11.20 11.20 -36.29
C ALA A 91 -11.56 10.28 -35.12
N VAL A 92 -11.84 10.87 -33.97
CA VAL A 92 -12.24 10.14 -32.76
C VAL A 92 -13.71 9.75 -32.87
N ASP A 93 -14.00 8.45 -32.75
CA ASP A 93 -15.37 7.96 -32.60
C ASP A 93 -15.88 8.30 -31.18
N GLU A 94 -16.76 9.29 -31.11
CA GLU A 94 -17.39 9.74 -29.85
C GLU A 94 -18.23 8.64 -29.18
N THR A 95 -18.87 7.76 -29.95
CA THR A 95 -19.67 6.66 -29.41
C THR A 95 -18.76 5.61 -28.76
N GLU A 96 -17.68 5.22 -29.44
CA GLU A 96 -16.70 4.28 -28.91
C GLU A 96 -16.02 4.83 -27.64
N LYS A 97 -15.61 6.10 -27.67
CA LYS A 97 -15.03 6.79 -26.51
C LYS A 97 -15.98 6.77 -25.30
N ASN A 98 -17.24 7.16 -25.50
CA ASN A 98 -18.22 7.21 -24.41
C ASN A 98 -18.51 5.82 -23.85
N ASN A 99 -18.58 4.79 -24.70
CA ASN A 99 -18.74 3.41 -24.26
C ASN A 99 -17.59 2.95 -23.36
N LEU A 100 -16.34 3.18 -23.76
CA LEU A 100 -15.16 2.83 -22.94
C LEU A 100 -15.15 3.56 -21.59
N ILE A 101 -15.56 4.84 -21.57
CA ILE A 101 -15.71 5.60 -20.32
C ILE A 101 -16.81 5.00 -19.43
N THR A 102 -17.94 4.59 -20.00
CA THR A 102 -19.01 3.90 -19.26
C THR A 102 -18.52 2.57 -18.67
N ILE A 103 -17.75 1.80 -19.43
CA ILE A 103 -17.14 0.55 -18.96
C ILE A 103 -16.21 0.83 -17.76
N LEU A 104 -15.36 1.84 -17.83
CA LEU A 104 -14.50 2.25 -16.72
C LEU A 104 -15.30 2.64 -15.47
N ALA A 105 -16.40 3.38 -15.65
CA ALA A 105 -17.28 3.74 -14.54
C ALA A 105 -17.92 2.50 -13.88
N ASN A 106 -18.30 1.50 -14.68
CA ASN A 106 -18.82 0.23 -14.17
C ASN A 106 -17.78 -0.54 -13.37
N TYR A 107 -16.51 -0.61 -13.82
CA TYR A 107 -15.46 -1.24 -13.04
C TYR A 107 -15.21 -0.54 -11.71
N GLN A 108 -15.22 0.80 -11.67
CA GLN A 108 -15.10 1.53 -10.41
C GLN A 108 -16.25 1.20 -9.46
N LYS A 109 -17.49 1.12 -9.98
CA LYS A 109 -18.66 0.69 -9.20
C LYS A 109 -18.47 -0.72 -8.63
N GLU A 110 -17.96 -1.65 -9.42
CA GLU A 110 -17.68 -3.02 -8.97
C GLU A 110 -16.57 -3.09 -7.92
N ILE A 111 -15.55 -2.25 -8.01
CA ILE A 111 -14.51 -2.12 -6.98
C ILE A 111 -15.14 -1.71 -5.65
N GLU A 112 -15.97 -0.66 -5.63
CA GLU A 112 -16.62 -0.21 -4.39
C GLU A 112 -17.59 -1.26 -3.82
N ALA A 113 -18.32 -1.95 -4.69
CA ALA A 113 -19.17 -3.07 -4.27
C ALA A 113 -18.35 -4.22 -3.66
N THR A 114 -17.16 -4.51 -4.22
CA THR A 114 -16.23 -5.53 -3.73
C THR A 114 -15.64 -5.14 -2.37
N HIS A 115 -15.23 -3.88 -2.19
CA HIS A 115 -14.77 -3.35 -0.90
C HIS A 115 -15.87 -3.47 0.16
N PHE A 116 -17.09 -3.02 -0.15
CA PHE A 116 -18.20 -3.06 0.79
C PHE A 116 -18.53 -4.51 1.20
N LYS A 117 -18.57 -5.42 0.22
CA LYS A 117 -18.79 -6.85 0.45
C LYS A 117 -17.71 -7.47 1.34
N HIS A 118 -16.45 -7.09 1.17
CA HIS A 118 -15.37 -7.56 2.04
C HIS A 118 -15.63 -7.22 3.51
N PHE A 119 -16.03 -5.98 3.80
CA PHE A 119 -16.38 -5.58 5.16
C PHE A 119 -17.64 -6.28 5.67
N GLU A 120 -18.65 -6.47 4.82
CA GLU A 120 -19.84 -7.26 5.17
C GLU A 120 -19.48 -8.71 5.54
N ASP A 121 -18.61 -9.36 4.77
CA ASP A 121 -18.18 -10.74 5.03
C ASP A 121 -17.33 -10.83 6.31
N ILE A 122 -16.51 -9.83 6.62
CA ILE A 122 -15.83 -9.71 7.93
C ILE A 122 -16.86 -9.64 9.06
N LYS A 123 -17.91 -8.82 8.92
CA LYS A 123 -18.98 -8.72 9.93
C LYS A 123 -19.69 -10.05 10.16
N LYS A 124 -19.91 -10.85 9.12
CA LYS A 124 -20.60 -12.15 9.20
C LYS A 124 -19.84 -13.19 10.01
N ILE A 125 -18.51 -13.13 10.03
CA ILE A 125 -17.70 -14.06 10.82
C ILE A 125 -17.51 -13.60 12.28
N CYS A 126 -17.87 -12.36 12.61
CA CYS A 126 -17.82 -11.85 13.98
C CYS A 126 -18.89 -12.51 14.87
N ARG A 127 -18.51 -12.81 16.12
CA ARG A 127 -19.42 -13.21 17.19
C ARG A 127 -20.12 -11.99 17.79
N ARG A 128 -21.16 -12.23 18.60
CA ARG A 128 -21.97 -11.16 19.21
C ARG A 128 -21.15 -10.20 20.08
N ASP A 129 -20.15 -10.71 20.78
CA ASP A 129 -19.19 -9.95 21.61
C ASP A 129 -18.30 -9.01 20.77
N GLN A 130 -17.96 -9.40 19.53
CA GLN A 130 -17.05 -8.65 18.65
C GLN A 130 -17.74 -7.56 17.81
N ILE A 131 -19.09 -7.53 17.78
CA ILE A 131 -19.83 -6.56 16.95
C ILE A 131 -19.55 -5.11 17.36
N LYS A 132 -19.32 -4.86 18.65
CA LYS A 132 -18.97 -3.53 19.14
C LYS A 132 -17.63 -3.07 18.59
N ASP A 133 -16.62 -3.93 18.64
CA ASP A 133 -15.27 -3.65 18.13
C ASP A 133 -15.28 -3.49 16.61
N TYR A 134 -16.10 -4.27 15.91
CA TYR A 134 -16.33 -4.11 14.48
C TYR A 134 -16.90 -2.74 14.13
N ASN A 135 -17.92 -2.27 14.85
CA ASN A 135 -18.51 -0.95 14.61
C ASN A 135 -17.47 0.16 14.84
N THR A 136 -16.63 0.05 15.87
CA THR A 136 -15.53 1.01 16.08
C THR A 136 -14.50 0.94 14.95
N LEU A 137 -14.14 -0.26 14.49
CA LEU A 137 -13.23 -0.46 13.35
C LEU A 137 -13.76 0.24 12.09
N THR A 138 -15.07 0.22 11.83
CA THR A 138 -15.66 0.85 10.63
C THR A 138 -15.33 2.34 10.49
N MET A 139 -15.17 3.05 11.60
CA MET A 139 -14.82 4.48 11.62
C MET A 139 -13.37 4.73 11.18
N GLU A 140 -12.53 3.71 11.24
CA GLU A 140 -11.11 3.78 10.91
C GLU A 140 -10.77 3.12 9.56
N LEU A 141 -11.73 2.47 8.90
CA LEU A 141 -11.49 1.73 7.66
C LEU A 141 -10.87 2.60 6.57
N SER A 142 -11.37 3.82 6.40
CA SER A 142 -10.77 4.75 5.44
C SER A 142 -9.28 4.94 5.73
N LYS A 143 -8.87 5.15 6.98
CA LYS A 143 -7.46 5.32 7.34
C LYS A 143 -6.63 4.06 7.10
N ILE A 144 -7.16 2.88 7.44
CA ILE A 144 -6.46 1.60 7.30
C ILE A 144 -6.25 1.23 5.82
N PHE A 145 -7.22 1.56 4.96
CA PHE A 145 -7.23 1.14 3.55
C PHE A 145 -6.89 2.26 2.55
N SER A 146 -6.78 3.52 2.97
CA SER A 146 -6.37 4.65 2.09
C SER A 146 -4.88 4.69 1.79
N GLN A 147 -4.04 4.05 2.62
CA GLN A 147 -2.63 3.92 2.32
C GLN A 147 -2.45 2.88 1.22
N LYS A 148 -2.48 3.33 -0.03
CA LYS A 148 -1.86 2.59 -1.13
C LYS A 148 -0.43 2.29 -0.68
N GLN A 149 -0.16 1.05 -0.30
CA GLN A 149 1.19 0.59 -0.01
C GLN A 149 1.97 0.90 -1.29
N ARG A 150 2.78 1.96 -1.26
CA ARG A 150 3.67 2.24 -2.38
C ARG A 150 4.51 0.98 -2.51
N PRO A 151 4.53 0.32 -3.68
CA PRO A 151 5.45 -0.79 -3.86
C PRO A 151 6.84 -0.29 -3.48
N PRO A 152 7.64 -1.07 -2.73
CA PRO A 152 9.00 -0.67 -2.42
C PRO A 152 9.68 -0.29 -3.73
N LYS A 153 10.33 0.87 -3.76
CA LYS A 153 11.18 1.25 -4.89
C LYS A 153 12.12 0.07 -5.12
N ARG A 154 12.02 -0.54 -6.30
CA ARG A 154 13.10 -1.41 -6.78
C ARG A 154 14.23 -0.45 -7.13
N ASP A 155 15.24 -0.42 -6.27
CA ASP A 155 16.53 0.20 -6.58
C ASP A 155 17.24 -0.62 -7.67
#